data_AF-A0A4Y2G467-F1
#
_entry.id   AF-A0A4Y2G467-F1
#
_cell.length_a   1.000
_cell.length_b   1.000
_cell.length_c   1.000
_cell.angle_alpha   90.00
_cell.angle_beta   90.00
_cell.angle_gamma   90.00
#
_symmetry.space_group_name_H-M   'P 1'
#
loop_
_entity.id
_entity.type
_entity.pdbx_description
1 polymer ?
#
loop_
_entity_poly.entity_id
_entity_poly.type
_entity_poly.pdbx_seq_one_letter_code
_entity_poly.pdbx_strand_id
1 'polypeptide(L)'
;MNFWSRLFKRCPNTDDINSVTELVMIFFYGNSNAKGGFSVNKECVVENMKEETFIAQRLVYDAVMDHGKDVRSIDIRKSLIHSYKNARSRLTKETKKREKEELENKVRESKKKKLDLERKELEAKIAKVKQNATKEVEVSTEEINSLNNTKL
;
A
#
# COMPACT_ATOMS: atom_id res chain seq x y z
N MET A 1 18.75 -19.98 28.04
CA MET A 1 18.78 -21.22 27.23
C MET A 1 18.82 -22.49 28.10
N ASN A 2 17.89 -22.69 29.04
CA ASN A 2 17.96 -23.80 30.02
C ASN A 2 16.75 -24.74 30.01
N PHE A 3 15.88 -24.64 29.01
CA PHE A 3 14.68 -25.48 28.89
C PHE A 3 14.98 -26.75 28.07
N TRP A 4 15.48 -26.55 26.85
CA TRP A 4 15.81 -27.64 25.92
C TRP A 4 16.85 -28.62 26.47
N SER A 5 17.90 -28.12 27.12
CA SER A 5 18.94 -28.96 27.73
C SER A 5 18.44 -29.84 28.89
N ARG A 6 17.35 -29.45 29.56
CA ARG A 6 16.68 -30.28 30.58
C ARG A 6 15.71 -31.28 29.94
N LEU A 7 15.03 -30.89 28.87
CA LEU A 7 14.11 -31.76 28.13
C LEU A 7 14.84 -32.97 27.53
N PHE A 8 15.95 -32.74 26.82
CA PHE A 8 16.75 -33.82 26.21
C PHE A 8 17.46 -34.73 27.23
N LYS A 9 17.65 -34.25 28.47
CA LYS A 9 18.21 -35.08 29.55
C LYS A 9 17.15 -35.95 30.24
N ARG A 10 15.87 -35.60 30.13
CA ARG A 10 14.77 -36.27 30.85
C ARG A 10 14.03 -37.29 29.99
N CYS A 11 13.99 -37.08 28.68
CA CYS A 11 13.33 -38.00 27.76
C CYS A 11 14.37 -38.87 27.04
N PRO A 12 14.12 -40.19 26.87
CA PRO A 12 14.94 -41.02 26.00
C PRO A 12 14.87 -40.51 24.57
N ASN A 13 15.99 -40.61 23.85
CA ASN A 13 16.10 -40.10 22.49
C ASN A 13 15.29 -41.02 21.55
N THR A 14 14.02 -40.69 21.33
CA THR A 14 13.12 -41.39 20.42
C THR A 14 12.94 -40.56 19.15
N ASP A 15 12.71 -41.25 18.02
CA ASP A 15 12.54 -40.60 16.72
C ASP A 15 11.37 -39.60 16.70
N ASP A 16 10.34 -39.83 17.50
CA ASP A 16 9.20 -38.91 17.66
C ASP A 16 9.62 -37.58 18.31
N ILE A 17 10.51 -37.62 19.31
CA ILE A 17 10.99 -36.40 19.99
C ILE A 17 11.93 -35.63 19.06
N ASN A 18 12.72 -36.34 18.24
CA ASN A 18 13.55 -35.72 17.21
C ASN A 18 12.68 -35.04 16.15
N SER A 19 11.60 -35.70 15.71
CA SER A 19 10.64 -35.16 14.75
C SER A 19 9.96 -33.88 15.26
N VAL A 20 9.50 -33.90 16.52
CA VAL A 20 8.87 -32.73 17.15
C VAL A 20 9.88 -31.62 17.39
N THR A 21 11.11 -31.95 17.78
CA THR A 21 12.19 -30.98 17.95
C THR A 21 12.55 -30.32 16.63
N GLU A 22 12.67 -31.10 15.57
CA GLU A 22 12.96 -30.61 14.23
C GLU A 22 11.84 -29.68 13.75
N LEU A 23 10.57 -30.08 13.93
CA LEU A 23 9.42 -29.23 13.64
C LEU A 23 9.48 -27.91 14.41
N VAL A 24 9.71 -27.97 15.72
CA VAL A 24 9.77 -26.78 16.58
C VAL A 24 10.97 -25.91 16.20
N MET A 25 12.15 -26.47 15.95
CA MET A 25 13.33 -25.71 15.53
C MET A 25 13.12 -25.04 14.18
N ILE A 26 12.47 -25.70 13.21
CA ILE A 26 12.10 -25.10 11.92
C ILE A 26 11.19 -23.88 12.14
N PHE A 27 10.15 -24.00 12.97
CA PHE A 27 9.24 -22.89 13.28
C PHE A 27 9.88 -21.76 14.09
N PHE A 28 10.83 -22.07 14.99
CA PHE A 28 11.56 -21.06 15.76
C PHE A 28 12.63 -20.34 14.91
N TYR A 29 13.27 -21.03 13.96
CA TYR A 29 14.22 -20.43 13.02
C TYR A 29 13.53 -19.49 12.02
N GLY A 30 12.27 -19.79 11.67
CA GLY A 30 11.42 -18.94 10.82
C GLY A 30 11.06 -17.56 11.39
N ASN A 31 11.40 -17.28 12.67
CA ASN A 31 11.15 -15.98 13.31
C ASN A 31 12.43 -15.22 13.72
N SER A 32 13.63 -15.75 13.46
CA SER A 32 14.89 -15.05 13.80
C SER A 32 15.58 -14.49 12.56
N ASN A 33 15.67 -13.16 12.52
CA ASN A 33 16.49 -12.31 11.63
C ASN A 33 15.94 -11.93 10.25
N ALA A 34 14.89 -11.11 10.25
CA ALA A 34 14.69 -10.06 9.24
C ALA A 34 15.58 -8.83 9.53
N LYS A 35 16.90 -9.04 9.65
CA LYS A 35 17.90 -7.96 9.66
C LYS A 35 18.96 -8.30 8.62
N GLY A 36 18.70 -7.90 7.38
CA GLY A 36 19.67 -7.99 6.28
C GLY A 36 19.11 -8.63 5.03
N GLY A 37 18.32 -7.87 4.27
CA GLY A 37 18.50 -7.76 2.81
C GLY A 37 18.56 -9.01 1.92
N PHE A 38 17.97 -10.15 2.30
CA PHE A 38 17.84 -11.29 1.40
C PHE A 38 16.38 -11.61 1.09
N SER A 39 16.06 -11.39 -0.18
CA SER A 39 14.86 -11.79 -0.91
C SER A 39 14.68 -13.32 -0.85
N VAL A 40 14.20 -13.84 0.28
CA VAL A 40 13.68 -15.21 0.38
C VAL A 40 12.23 -15.16 0.87
N ASN A 41 11.43 -14.36 0.16
CA ASN A 41 9.99 -14.56 0.15
C ASN A 41 9.41 -14.23 -1.24
N LYS A 42 10.09 -14.74 -2.28
CA LYS A 42 9.58 -14.68 -3.65
C LYS A 42 8.54 -15.78 -3.94
N GLU A 43 8.41 -16.76 -3.06
CA GLU A 43 7.41 -17.83 -3.14
C GLU A 43 6.12 -17.51 -2.35
N CYS A 44 6.15 -16.53 -1.43
CA CYS A 44 4.95 -15.95 -0.82
C CYS A 44 4.44 -14.70 -1.55
N VAL A 45 4.69 -14.57 -2.87
CA VAL A 45 4.13 -13.51 -3.73
C VAL A 45 2.68 -13.84 -4.13
N VAL A 46 1.95 -14.61 -3.31
CA VAL A 46 0.53 -14.89 -3.55
C VAL A 46 -0.34 -13.71 -3.13
N GLU A 47 0.14 -12.85 -2.22
CA GLU A 47 -0.67 -11.76 -1.64
C GLU A 47 -0.61 -10.41 -2.39
N ASN A 48 0.21 -10.26 -3.43
CA ASN A 48 0.24 -9.02 -4.24
C ASN A 48 -0.20 -9.25 -5.70
N MET A 49 -1.02 -10.27 -5.94
CA MET A 49 -1.73 -10.40 -7.20
C MET A 49 -2.94 -9.48 -7.17
N LYS A 50 -3.09 -8.64 -8.21
CA LYS A 50 -4.31 -7.85 -8.40
C LYS A 50 -5.51 -8.79 -8.54
N GLU A 51 -6.66 -8.39 -8.02
CA GLU A 51 -7.92 -9.16 -8.10
C GLU A 51 -8.22 -9.60 -9.54
N GLU A 52 -7.95 -8.74 -10.53
CA GLU A 52 -8.07 -9.04 -11.96
C GLU A 52 -7.27 -10.29 -12.38
N THR A 53 -6.07 -10.47 -11.83
CA THR A 53 -5.21 -11.63 -12.11
C THR A 53 -5.80 -12.89 -11.51
N PHE A 54 -6.36 -12.82 -10.31
CA PHE A 54 -7.00 -13.96 -9.64
C PHE A 54 -8.24 -14.42 -10.42
N ILE A 55 -9.08 -13.47 -10.85
CA ILE A 55 -10.25 -13.75 -11.69
C ILE A 55 -9.80 -14.39 -13.00
N ALA A 56 -8.77 -13.87 -13.65
CA ALA A 56 -8.25 -14.44 -14.90
C ALA A 56 -7.73 -15.87 -14.72
N GLN A 57 -6.98 -16.15 -13.65
CA GLN A 57 -6.50 -17.50 -13.33
C GLN A 57 -7.66 -18.45 -13.05
N ARG A 58 -8.67 -17.99 -12.30
CA ARG A 58 -9.86 -18.78 -12.00
C ARG A 58 -10.65 -19.13 -13.26
N LEU A 59 -10.83 -18.17 -14.17
CA LEU A 59 -11.49 -18.38 -15.46
C LEU A 59 -10.75 -19.43 -16.31
N VAL A 60 -9.41 -19.38 -16.34
CA VAL A 60 -8.60 -20.37 -17.06
C VAL A 60 -8.75 -21.75 -16.41
N TYR A 61 -8.69 -21.82 -15.08
CA TYR A 61 -8.84 -23.06 -14.34
C TYR A 61 -10.21 -23.71 -14.58
N ASP A 62 -11.29 -22.94 -14.46
CA ASP A 62 -12.66 -23.42 -14.66
C ASP A 62 -12.83 -23.92 -16.10
N ALA A 63 -12.32 -23.19 -17.10
CA ALA A 63 -12.37 -23.62 -18.49
C ALA A 63 -11.61 -24.94 -18.74
N VAL A 64 -10.46 -25.15 -18.10
CA VAL A 64 -9.69 -26.41 -18.22
C VAL A 64 -10.43 -27.55 -17.50
N MET A 65 -11.06 -27.28 -16.36
CA MET A 65 -11.84 -28.26 -15.62
C MET A 65 -13.08 -28.72 -16.41
N ASP A 66 -13.79 -27.78 -17.05
CA ASP A 66 -14.95 -28.07 -17.90
C ASP A 66 -14.60 -28.97 -19.10
N HIS A 67 -13.37 -28.87 -19.62
CA HIS A 67 -12.88 -29.68 -20.74
C HIS A 67 -12.30 -31.05 -20.33
N GLY A 68 -12.47 -31.46 -19.07
CA GLY A 68 -12.11 -32.80 -18.61
C GLY A 68 -10.69 -32.91 -18.02
N LYS A 69 -10.17 -31.83 -17.44
CA LYS A 69 -8.85 -31.71 -16.77
C LYS A 69 -7.62 -31.87 -17.67
N ASP A 70 -7.73 -32.54 -18.81
CA ASP A 70 -6.65 -32.64 -19.78
C ASP A 70 -6.65 -31.41 -20.70
N VAL A 71 -5.50 -30.78 -20.85
CA VAL A 71 -5.34 -29.64 -21.77
C VAL A 71 -5.35 -30.11 -23.22
N ARG A 72 -5.03 -31.39 -23.48
CA ARG A 72 -4.95 -31.97 -24.83
C ARG A 72 -6.33 -32.24 -25.44
N SER A 73 -7.39 -32.30 -24.64
CA SER A 73 -8.77 -32.45 -25.11
C SER A 73 -9.41 -31.13 -25.57
N ILE A 74 -8.75 -29.99 -25.30
CA ILE A 74 -9.29 -28.67 -25.65
C ILE A 74 -9.13 -28.43 -27.15
N ASP A 75 -10.26 -28.39 -27.86
CA ASP A 75 -10.27 -28.05 -29.28
C ASP A 75 -9.93 -26.57 -29.51
N ILE A 76 -8.81 -26.31 -30.19
CA ILE A 76 -8.31 -24.96 -30.47
C ILE A 76 -9.08 -24.37 -31.66
N ARG A 77 -10.24 -23.78 -31.36
CA ARG A 77 -11.05 -23.06 -32.35
C ARG A 77 -10.36 -21.80 -32.85
N LYS A 78 -10.64 -21.41 -34.11
CA LYS A 78 -10.12 -20.16 -34.72
C LYS A 78 -10.43 -18.90 -33.89
N SER A 79 -11.55 -18.88 -33.17
CA SER A 79 -11.94 -17.78 -32.28
C SER A 79 -10.99 -17.61 -31.08
N LEU A 80 -10.45 -18.70 -30.55
CA LEU A 80 -9.46 -18.68 -29.47
C LEU A 80 -8.13 -18.11 -29.97
N ILE A 81 -7.68 -18.53 -31.15
CA ILE A 81 -6.47 -18.01 -31.79
C ILE A 81 -6.59 -16.50 -32.04
N HIS A 82 -7.75 -16.05 -32.56
CA HIS A 82 -7.98 -14.63 -32.80
C HIS A 82 -8.01 -13.83 -31.49
N SER A 83 -8.69 -14.35 -30.45
CA SER A 83 -8.72 -13.74 -29.12
C SER A 83 -7.33 -13.60 -28.52
N TYR A 84 -6.51 -14.65 -28.59
CA TYR A 84 -5.12 -14.63 -28.12
C TYR A 84 -4.28 -13.58 -28.86
N LYS A 85 -4.35 -13.55 -30.20
CA LYS A 85 -3.64 -12.56 -31.01
C LYS A 85 -4.03 -11.12 -30.63
N ASN A 86 -5.31 -10.88 -30.34
CA ASN A 86 -5.81 -9.57 -29.95
C ASN A 86 -5.49 -9.21 -28.49
N ALA A 87 -5.31 -10.20 -27.61
CA ALA A 87 -5.04 -9.97 -26.18
C ALA A 87 -3.80 -9.12 -25.96
N ARG A 88 -2.74 -9.33 -26.77
CA ARG A 88 -1.52 -8.52 -26.69
C ARG A 88 -1.79 -7.05 -27.05
N SER A 89 -2.61 -6.79 -28.06
CA SER A 89 -3.01 -5.42 -28.44
C SER A 89 -3.87 -4.75 -27.36
N ARG A 90 -4.78 -5.51 -26.73
CA ARG A 90 -5.58 -5.01 -25.59
C ARG A 90 -4.68 -4.65 -24.42
N LEU A 91 -3.74 -5.53 -24.06
CA LEU A 91 -2.78 -5.28 -22.98
C LEU A 91 -1.99 -3.99 -23.22
N THR A 92 -1.43 -3.80 -24.42
CA THR A 92 -0.65 -2.59 -24.70
C THR A 92 -1.49 -1.31 -24.66
N LYS A 93 -2.77 -1.36 -25.08
CA LYS A 93 -3.70 -0.23 -24.94
C LYS A 93 -4.00 0.09 -23.48
N GLU A 94 -4.30 -0.93 -22.68
CA GLU A 94 -4.58 -0.74 -21.25
C GLU A 94 -3.37 -0.24 -20.47
N THR A 95 -2.16 -0.75 -20.76
CA THR A 95 -0.93 -0.23 -20.14
C THR A 95 -0.74 1.25 -20.44
N LYS A 96 -0.87 1.67 -21.71
CA LYS A 96 -0.75 3.08 -22.10
C LYS A 96 -1.82 3.96 -21.45
N LYS A 97 -3.04 3.45 -21.30
CA LYS A 97 -4.14 4.15 -20.62
C LYS A 97 -3.80 4.37 -19.15
N ARG A 98 -3.33 3.33 -18.45
CA ARG A 98 -2.89 3.41 -17.04
C ARG A 98 -1.75 4.41 -16.86
N GLU A 99 -0.73 4.38 -17.74
CA GLU A 99 0.37 5.35 -17.72
C GLU A 99 -0.11 6.79 -17.86
N LYS A 100 -1.08 7.04 -18.75
CA LYS A 100 -1.68 8.36 -18.93
C LYS A 100 -2.46 8.82 -17.69
N GLU A 101 -3.29 7.94 -17.12
CA GLU A 101 -4.05 8.22 -15.90
C GLU A 101 -3.13 8.50 -14.70
N GLU A 102 -2.03 7.76 -14.56
CA GLU A 102 -1.02 8.01 -13.52
C GLU A 102 -0.36 9.38 -13.68
N LEU A 103 -0.03 9.77 -14.91
CA LEU A 103 0.55 11.07 -15.20
C LEU A 103 -0.46 12.20 -14.88
N GLU A 104 -1.71 12.05 -15.30
CA GLU A 104 -2.78 13.00 -15.01
C GLU A 104 -3.05 13.13 -13.50
N ASN A 105 -3.04 12.02 -12.77
CA ASN A 105 -3.18 12.02 -11.31
C ASN A 105 -2.00 12.73 -10.63
N LYS A 106 -0.75 12.47 -11.05
CA LYS A 106 0.43 13.18 -10.54
C LYS A 106 0.34 14.69 -10.78
N VAL A 107 -0.10 15.10 -11.97
CA VAL A 107 -0.31 16.51 -12.29
C VAL A 107 -1.40 17.11 -11.40
N ARG A 108 -2.54 16.41 -11.23
CA ARG A 108 -3.64 16.87 -10.36
C ARG A 108 -3.20 17.01 -8.91
N GLU A 109 -2.45 16.05 -8.38
CA GLU A 109 -1.90 16.11 -7.03
C GLU A 109 -0.93 17.27 -6.85
N SER A 110 -0.05 17.51 -7.83
CA SER A 110 0.89 18.64 -7.78
C SER A 110 0.15 19.98 -7.77
N LYS A 111 -0.92 20.13 -8.56
CA LYS A 111 -1.76 21.33 -8.58
C LYS A 111 -2.49 21.51 -7.25
N LYS A 112 -3.05 20.44 -6.68
CA LYS A 112 -3.72 20.47 -5.37
C LYS A 112 -2.77 20.93 -4.27
N LYS A 113 -1.53 20.42 -4.27
CA LYS A 113 -0.49 20.84 -3.31
C LYS A 113 -0.13 22.33 -3.44
N LYS A 114 -0.02 22.86 -4.66
CA LYS A 114 0.22 24.29 -4.89
C LYS A 114 -0.92 25.17 -4.37
N LEU A 115 -2.17 24.79 -4.68
CA LEU A 115 -3.35 25.52 -4.20
C LEU A 115 -3.48 25.49 -2.67
N ASP A 116 -3.14 24.37 -2.03
CA ASP A 116 -3.15 24.28 -0.56
C ASP A 116 -2.10 25.19 0.09
N LEU A 117 -0.93 25.33 -0.56
CA LEU A 117 0.11 26.26 -0.11
C LEU A 117 -0.34 27.71 -0.26
N GLU A 118 -0.86 28.10 -1.43
CA GLU A 118 -1.39 29.44 -1.68
C GLU A 118 -2.52 29.80 -0.70
N ARG A 119 -3.40 28.85 -0.40
CA ARG A 119 -4.47 29.03 0.59
C ARG A 119 -3.91 29.33 1.98
N LYS A 120 -2.92 28.56 2.45
CA LYS A 120 -2.27 28.78 3.74
C LYS A 120 -1.57 30.14 3.82
N GLU A 121 -0.92 30.56 2.73
CA GLU A 121 -0.29 31.88 2.66
C GLU A 121 -1.32 33.02 2.76
N LEU A 122 -2.46 32.89 2.08
CA LEU A 122 -3.54 33.88 2.16
C LEU A 122 -4.19 33.91 3.56
N GLU A 123 -4.43 32.75 4.17
CA GLU A 123 -4.94 32.66 5.54
C GLU A 123 -3.98 33.33 6.54
N ALA A 124 -2.67 33.12 6.39
CA ALA A 124 -1.65 33.78 7.22
C ALA A 124 -1.61 35.31 7.00
N LYS A 125 -1.79 35.79 5.76
CA LYS A 125 -1.90 37.23 5.46
C LYS A 125 -3.13 37.84 6.12
N ILE A 126 -4.29 37.17 6.03
CA ILE A 126 -5.54 37.62 6.68
C ILE A 126 -5.34 37.71 8.19
N ALA A 127 -4.72 36.70 8.81
CA ALA A 127 -4.46 36.69 10.25
C ALA A 127 -3.56 37.87 10.68
N LYS A 128 -2.49 38.16 9.92
CA LYS A 128 -1.62 39.31 10.19
C LYS A 128 -2.36 40.65 10.09
N VAL A 129 -3.17 40.83 9.04
CA VAL A 129 -3.96 42.06 8.87
C VAL A 129 -4.95 42.24 10.02
N LYS A 130 -5.64 41.18 10.43
CA LYS A 130 -6.55 41.22 11.58
C LYS A 130 -5.82 41.61 12.87
N GLN A 131 -4.65 41.02 13.13
CA GLN A 131 -3.86 41.34 14.32
C GLN A 131 -3.36 42.79 14.33
N ASN A 132 -2.99 43.33 13.18
CA ASN A 132 -2.60 44.74 13.09
C ASN A 132 -3.79 45.66 13.32
N ALA A 133 -4.95 45.36 12.71
CA ALA A 133 -6.17 46.13 12.91
C ALA A 133 -6.64 46.11 14.38
N THR A 134 -6.54 44.98 15.09
CA THR A 134 -6.91 44.92 16.53
C THR A 134 -5.99 45.81 17.38
N LYS A 135 -4.67 45.82 17.09
CA LYS A 135 -3.73 46.70 17.78
C LYS A 135 -4.01 48.18 17.52
N GLU A 136 -4.33 48.55 16.28
CA GLU A 136 -4.69 49.93 15.94
C GLU A 136 -5.99 50.39 16.64
N VAL A 137 -6.97 49.49 16.76
CA VAL A 137 -8.19 49.72 17.54
C VAL A 137 -7.87 49.89 19.02
N GLU A 138 -7.03 49.02 19.60
CA GLU A 138 -6.60 49.11 21.00
C GLU A 138 -5.94 50.48 21.28
N VAL A 139 -4.97 50.89 20.47
CA VAL A 139 -4.31 52.20 20.59
C VAL A 139 -5.32 53.35 20.51
N SER A 140 -6.24 53.31 19.53
CA SER A 140 -7.28 54.34 19.38
C SER A 140 -8.22 54.38 20.59
N THR A 141 -8.56 53.23 21.19
CA THR A 141 -9.39 53.18 22.40
C THR A 141 -8.66 53.70 23.64
N GLU A 142 -7.36 53.44 23.76
CA GLU A 142 -6.52 53.99 24.83
C GLU A 142 -6.43 55.52 24.73
N GLU A 143 -6.25 56.07 23.52
CA GLU A 143 -6.27 57.51 23.28
C GLU A 143 -7.62 58.14 23.65
N ILE A 144 -8.74 57.55 23.22
CA ILE A 144 -10.09 58.01 23.60
C ILE A 144 -10.27 58.02 25.12
N ASN A 145 -9.85 56.96 25.81
CA ASN A 145 -9.95 56.88 27.27
C ASN A 145 -9.09 57.94 27.96
N SER A 146 -7.87 58.19 27.46
CA SER A 146 -6.98 59.22 28.01
C SER A 146 -7.58 60.64 27.86
N LEU A 147 -8.20 60.95 26.72
CA LEU A 147 -8.86 62.22 26.44
C LEU A 147 -10.14 62.42 27.27
N ASN A 148 -10.89 61.35 27.53
CA ASN A 148 -12.07 61.41 28.39
C ASN A 148 -11.68 61.67 29.86
N ASN A 149 -10.56 61.13 30.32
CA ASN A 149 -10.07 61.34 31.68
C ASN A 149 -9.48 62.74 31.91
N THR A 150 -9.11 63.49 30.87
CA THR A 150 -8.57 64.86 30.99
C THR A 150 -9.63 65.96 30.92
N LYS A 151 -10.89 65.63 30.62
CA LYS A 151 -12.01 66.59 30.54
C LYS A 151 -12.87 66.67 31.81
N LEU A 152 -12.41 66.08 32.91
CA LEU A 152 -12.97 66.23 34.27
C LEU A 152 -12.07 67.17 35.09
#